data_AF-A0A7R7CQ83-F1
#
_entry.id   AF-A0A7R7CQ83-F1
#
_cell.length_a   1.000
_cell.length_b   1.000
_cell.length_c   1.000
_cell.angle_alpha   90.00
_cell.angle_beta   90.00
_cell.angle_gamma   90.00
#
_symmetry.space_group_name_H-M   'P 1'
#
loop_
_entity.id
_entity.type
_entity.pdbx_description
1 polymer ?
#
loop_
_entity_poly.entity_id
_entity_poly.type
_entity_poly.pdbx_seq_one_letter_code
_entity_poly.pdbx_strand_id
1 'polypeptide(L)'
;MQRFVRYGSRAGLASVAAAVLLLVMQPTDAAWWLVRIPGVAALLLAAAAVAIPPAPRRPTWHAPLGRLAIAALFAHILSVVAQEPEIWRWLSAAMPVEIALGLGAAIALSMTLAVRRSRSLRLRVGPPATLGLHRIAGLVACAAAGAHVALVAGSTFTIVSLVACGVAMLLVAGNPAERHLPALIVTLGLGTGAAAALAAGPLAQTRLAGLRASPVDHAGFSHGDHGSIACTTCHHNFVDGSGKENCITCHKRLTISEPMRVDRMFHAFCGECHREEKAAGRKTGPIDHCMG
;
A
#
# COMPACT_ATOMS: atom_id res chain seq x y z
N MET A 1 32.00 7.17 -5.32
CA MET A 1 30.84 6.23 -5.37
C MET A 1 30.34 5.75 -4.01
N GLN A 2 31.19 5.21 -3.10
CA GLN A 2 30.73 4.70 -1.79
C GLN A 2 30.03 5.72 -0.89
N ARG A 3 30.51 6.98 -0.85
CA ARG A 3 29.84 8.06 -0.10
C ARG A 3 28.43 8.33 -0.63
N PHE A 4 28.26 8.37 -1.95
CA PHE A 4 26.96 8.59 -2.60
C PHE A 4 25.94 7.49 -2.26
N VAL A 5 26.36 6.21 -2.32
CA VAL A 5 25.54 5.07 -1.89
C VAL A 5 25.09 5.19 -0.43
N ARG A 6 26.01 5.62 0.46
CA ARG A 6 25.72 5.78 1.88
C ARG A 6 24.76 6.93 2.17
N TYR A 7 24.90 8.05 1.47
CA TYR A 7 24.00 9.20 1.63
C TYR A 7 22.64 8.95 0.99
N GLY A 8 22.59 8.34 -0.21
CA GLY A 8 21.35 8.00 -0.90
C GLY A 8 20.48 7.03 -0.10
N SER A 9 21.08 5.99 0.49
CA SER A 9 20.34 5.03 1.33
C SER A 9 19.78 5.66 2.61
N ARG A 10 20.53 6.55 3.26
CA ARG A 10 20.07 7.30 4.43
C ARG A 10 18.95 8.28 4.11
N ALA A 11 19.09 9.03 3.01
CA ALA A 11 18.06 9.94 2.55
C ALA A 11 16.79 9.19 2.15
N GLY A 12 16.94 8.06 1.44
CA GLY A 12 15.81 7.20 1.09
C GLY A 12 15.06 6.67 2.32
N LEU A 13 15.80 6.17 3.32
CA LEU A 13 15.22 5.74 4.60
C LEU A 13 14.52 6.88 5.34
N ALA A 14 15.11 8.07 5.37
CA ALA A 14 14.52 9.24 6.01
C ALA A 14 13.21 9.66 5.32
N SER A 15 13.15 9.65 3.99
CA SER A 15 11.92 9.95 3.24
C SER A 15 10.80 8.94 3.51
N VAL A 16 11.13 7.64 3.57
CA VAL A 16 10.16 6.60 3.95
C VAL A 16 9.68 6.80 5.40
N ALA A 17 10.59 7.11 6.33
CA ALA A 17 10.24 7.38 7.71
C ALA A 17 9.33 8.61 7.86
N ALA A 18 9.59 9.68 7.10
CA ALA A 18 8.74 10.86 7.07
C ALA A 18 7.34 10.55 6.54
N ALA A 19 7.23 9.78 5.44
CA ALA A 19 5.93 9.36 4.92
C ALA A 19 5.15 8.51 5.92
N VAL A 20 5.83 7.60 6.61
CA VAL A 20 5.24 6.79 7.69
C VAL A 20 4.75 7.67 8.84
N LEU A 21 5.53 8.67 9.26
CA LEU A 21 5.11 9.56 10.33
C LEU A 21 3.80 10.27 9.97
N LEU A 22 3.69 10.78 8.74
CA LEU A 22 2.46 11.38 8.25
C LEU A 22 1.28 10.40 8.25
N LEU A 23 1.51 9.14 7.87
CA LEU A 23 0.49 8.09 7.92
C LEU A 23 0.02 7.80 9.35
N VAL A 24 0.95 7.71 10.30
CA VAL A 24 0.66 7.49 11.73
C VAL A 24 -0.11 8.68 12.32
N MET A 25 0.04 9.88 11.78
CA MET A 25 -0.77 11.03 12.23
C MET A 25 -2.19 11.05 11.66
N GLN A 26 -2.54 10.18 10.70
CA GLN A 26 -3.91 10.12 10.19
C GLN A 26 -4.85 9.51 11.25
N PRO A 27 -5.99 10.18 11.57
CA PRO A 27 -6.96 9.64 12.51
C PRO A 27 -7.45 8.26 12.07
N THR A 28 -7.54 7.35 13.03
CA THR A 28 -8.00 5.97 12.84
C THR A 28 -8.62 5.45 14.13
N ASP A 29 -9.37 4.37 14.03
CA ASP A 29 -9.98 3.68 15.16
C ASP A 29 -8.93 2.82 15.90
N ALA A 30 -9.17 2.62 17.20
CA ALA A 30 -8.22 1.94 18.07
C ALA A 30 -7.87 0.52 17.59
N ALA A 31 -8.86 -0.20 17.04
CA ALA A 31 -8.66 -1.53 16.48
C ALA A 31 -7.73 -1.52 15.25
N TRP A 32 -7.86 -0.49 14.40
CA TRP A 32 -7.09 -0.38 13.16
C TRP A 32 -5.63 0.00 13.37
N TRP A 33 -5.28 0.51 14.55
CA TRP A 33 -3.88 0.60 14.97
C TRP A 33 -3.17 -0.76 15.01
N LEU A 34 -3.89 -1.84 15.35
CA LEU A 34 -3.35 -3.21 15.33
C LEU A 34 -3.00 -3.67 13.91
N VAL A 35 -3.66 -3.12 12.90
CA VAL A 35 -3.36 -3.38 11.49
C VAL A 35 -2.22 -2.49 11.00
N ARG A 36 -2.30 -1.18 11.29
CA ARG A 36 -1.36 -0.17 10.76
C ARG A 36 0.04 -0.31 11.33
N ILE A 37 0.19 -0.49 12.65
CA ILE A 37 1.52 -0.53 13.31
C ILE A 37 2.41 -1.64 12.73
N PRO A 38 1.95 -2.91 12.64
CA PRO A 38 2.78 -3.97 12.08
C PRO A 38 3.12 -3.76 10.60
N GLY A 39 2.19 -3.24 9.79
CA GLY A 39 2.44 -2.97 8.37
C GLY A 39 3.49 -1.88 8.17
N VAL A 40 3.36 -0.79 8.91
CA VAL A 40 4.35 0.30 8.97
C VAL A 40 5.72 -0.21 9.44
N ALA A 41 5.75 -0.99 10.52
CA ALA A 41 6.97 -1.56 11.04
C ALA A 41 7.65 -2.47 10.01
N ALA A 42 6.89 -3.29 9.29
CA ALA A 42 7.42 -4.16 8.24
C ALA A 42 8.12 -3.34 7.14
N LEU A 43 7.50 -2.26 6.66
CA LEU A 43 8.08 -1.36 5.66
C LEU A 43 9.37 -0.69 6.17
N LEU A 44 9.35 -0.09 7.36
CA LEU A 44 10.52 0.59 7.93
C LEU A 44 11.68 -0.36 8.18
N LEU A 45 11.40 -1.54 8.75
CA LEU A 45 12.43 -2.54 9.04
C LEU A 45 13.02 -3.13 7.76
N ALA A 46 12.20 -3.36 6.72
CA ALA A 46 12.68 -3.79 5.41
C ALA A 46 13.55 -2.72 4.75
N ALA A 47 13.11 -1.45 4.74
CA ALA A 47 13.87 -0.33 4.22
C ALA A 47 15.21 -0.15 4.96
N ALA A 48 15.19 -0.27 6.29
CA ALA A 48 16.41 -0.21 7.11
C ALA A 48 17.35 -1.39 6.81
N ALA A 49 16.82 -2.60 6.63
CA ALA A 49 17.62 -3.77 6.25
C ALA A 49 18.29 -3.58 4.88
N VAL A 50 17.58 -2.99 3.91
CA VAL A 50 18.14 -2.63 2.60
C VAL A 50 19.21 -1.54 2.70
N ALA A 51 19.01 -0.54 3.56
CA ALA A 51 19.92 0.58 3.75
C ALA A 51 21.21 0.20 4.51
N ILE A 52 21.21 -0.88 5.29
CA ILE A 52 22.35 -1.33 6.10
C ILE A 52 22.99 -2.57 5.44
N PRO A 53 24.03 -2.39 4.60
CA PRO A 53 24.69 -3.52 3.95
C PRO A 53 25.42 -4.41 4.97
N PRO A 54 25.53 -5.73 4.70
CA PRO A 54 26.32 -6.63 5.52
C PRO A 54 27.80 -6.24 5.49
N ALA A 55 28.48 -6.32 6.64
CA ALA A 55 29.89 -6.01 6.82
C ALA A 55 30.64 -7.30 7.20
N PRO A 56 31.79 -7.61 6.58
CA PRO A 56 32.45 -8.91 6.74
C PRO A 56 33.06 -9.15 8.13
N ARG A 57 33.26 -8.10 8.95
CA ARG A 57 33.99 -8.19 10.23
C ARG A 57 33.19 -7.77 11.45
N ARG A 58 31.90 -7.47 11.31
CA ARG A 58 31.05 -7.03 12.44
C ARG A 58 29.68 -7.69 12.35
N PRO A 59 29.09 -8.09 13.49
CA PRO A 59 27.68 -8.46 13.53
C PRO A 59 26.87 -7.33 12.90
N THR A 60 26.08 -7.63 11.88
CA THR A 60 25.28 -6.62 11.21
C THR A 60 23.83 -6.72 11.63
N TRP A 61 23.20 -5.55 11.73
CA TRP A 61 21.77 -5.42 12.00
C TRP A 61 20.91 -5.91 10.83
N HIS A 62 21.48 -6.15 9.64
CA HIS A 62 20.74 -6.59 8.46
C HIS A 62 19.89 -7.86 8.71
N ALA A 63 20.50 -8.91 9.28
CA ALA A 63 19.80 -10.18 9.53
C ALA A 63 18.71 -10.10 10.62
N PRO A 64 18.91 -9.47 11.79
CA PRO A 64 17.83 -9.28 12.75
C PRO A 64 16.72 -8.36 12.20
N LEU A 65 17.06 -7.24 11.54
CA LEU A 65 16.06 -6.34 10.94
C LEU A 65 15.19 -7.06 9.91
N GLY A 66 15.77 -7.85 9.01
CA GLY A 66 15.01 -8.63 8.02
C GLY A 66 14.07 -9.66 8.66
N ARG A 67 14.47 -10.30 9.77
CA ARG A 67 13.58 -11.22 10.51
C ARG A 67 12.44 -10.49 11.19
N LEU A 68 12.72 -9.35 11.81
CA LEU A 68 11.69 -8.50 12.44
C LEU A 68 10.71 -7.95 11.40
N ALA A 69 11.19 -7.54 10.22
CA ALA A 69 10.34 -7.09 9.12
C ALA A 69 9.32 -8.15 8.71
N ILE A 70 9.74 -9.41 8.67
CA ILE A 70 8.88 -10.53 8.28
C ILE A 70 7.90 -10.89 9.40
N ALA A 71 8.34 -10.89 10.66
CA ALA A 71 7.43 -11.06 11.79
C ALA A 71 6.35 -9.96 11.80
N ALA A 72 6.73 -8.71 11.55
CA ALA A 72 5.82 -7.58 11.45
C ALA A 72 4.85 -7.72 10.26
N LEU A 73 5.33 -8.21 9.10
CA LEU A 73 4.48 -8.52 7.95
C LEU A 73 3.43 -9.59 8.27
N PHE A 74 3.82 -10.68 8.93
CA PHE A 74 2.86 -11.72 9.34
C PHE A 74 1.84 -11.18 10.35
N ALA A 75 2.29 -10.41 11.33
CA ALA A 75 1.39 -9.76 12.29
C ALA A 75 0.40 -8.81 11.59
N HIS A 76 0.86 -8.06 10.57
CA HIS A 76 0.00 -7.22 9.74
C HIS A 76 -1.06 -8.05 9.02
N ILE A 77 -0.67 -9.08 8.27
CA ILE A 77 -1.59 -9.94 7.51
C ILE A 77 -2.63 -10.59 8.44
N LEU A 78 -2.19 -11.13 9.58
CA LEU A 78 -3.09 -11.74 10.56
C LEU A 78 -4.08 -10.72 11.12
N SER A 79 -3.62 -9.50 11.41
CA SER A 79 -4.47 -8.43 11.91
C SER A 79 -5.49 -7.99 10.86
N VAL A 80 -5.09 -7.88 9.58
CA VAL A 80 -6.01 -7.57 8.48
C VAL A 80 -7.09 -8.64 8.38
N VAL A 81 -6.72 -9.93 8.35
CA VAL A 81 -7.68 -11.04 8.25
C VAL A 81 -8.63 -11.08 9.46
N ALA A 82 -8.13 -10.74 10.65
CA ALA A 82 -8.94 -10.72 11.86
C ALA A 82 -9.93 -9.56 11.90
N GLN A 83 -9.55 -8.38 11.41
CA GLN A 83 -10.40 -7.18 11.42
C GLN A 83 -11.35 -7.12 10.21
N GLU A 84 -10.95 -7.69 9.08
CA GLU A 84 -11.72 -7.71 7.84
C GLU A 84 -11.95 -9.16 7.37
N PRO A 85 -12.89 -9.90 7.99
CA PRO A 85 -13.14 -11.30 7.66
C PRO A 85 -13.62 -11.47 6.21
N GLU A 86 -14.16 -10.43 5.59
CA GLU A 86 -14.61 -10.43 4.20
C GLU A 86 -13.49 -10.16 3.19
N ILE A 87 -12.25 -9.95 3.64
CA ILE A 87 -11.11 -9.70 2.75
C ILE A 87 -10.92 -10.80 1.69
N TRP A 88 -11.35 -12.03 1.99
CA TRP A 88 -11.29 -13.16 1.06
C TRP A 88 -12.12 -12.93 -0.20
N ARG A 89 -13.23 -12.19 -0.14
CA ARG A 89 -14.04 -11.84 -1.32
C ARG A 89 -13.28 -10.94 -2.30
N TRP A 90 -12.32 -10.17 -1.78
CA TRP A 90 -11.47 -9.28 -2.57
C TRP A 90 -10.29 -9.99 -3.23
N LEU A 91 -10.02 -11.26 -2.85
CA LEU A 91 -9.02 -12.10 -3.52
C LEU A 91 -9.57 -12.73 -4.81
N SER A 92 -10.14 -11.89 -5.68
CA SER A 92 -10.72 -12.29 -6.97
C SER A 92 -10.06 -11.50 -8.11
N ALA A 93 -10.54 -11.71 -9.34
CA ALA A 93 -10.16 -10.85 -10.47
C ALA A 93 -10.53 -9.38 -10.24
N ALA A 94 -11.42 -9.11 -9.26
CA ALA A 94 -11.81 -7.77 -8.85
C ALA A 94 -10.93 -7.15 -7.75
N MET A 95 -9.77 -7.75 -7.45
CA MET A 95 -8.85 -7.26 -6.42
C MET A 95 -8.42 -5.80 -6.69
N PRO A 96 -8.55 -4.91 -5.70
CA PRO A 96 -8.01 -3.56 -5.76
C PRO A 96 -6.49 -3.57 -5.96
N VAL A 97 -5.97 -2.63 -6.75
CA VAL A 97 -4.53 -2.54 -7.07
C VAL A 97 -3.67 -2.41 -5.81
N GLU A 98 -4.15 -1.67 -4.81
CA GLU A 98 -3.50 -1.53 -3.52
C GLU A 98 -3.30 -2.88 -2.81
N ILE A 99 -4.31 -3.76 -2.82
CA ILE A 99 -4.21 -5.11 -2.22
C ILE A 99 -3.22 -5.96 -3.02
N ALA A 100 -3.27 -5.91 -4.35
CA ALA A 100 -2.35 -6.63 -5.22
C ALA A 100 -0.88 -6.24 -4.96
N LEU A 101 -0.62 -4.94 -4.77
CA LEU A 101 0.70 -4.43 -4.40
C LEU A 101 1.15 -4.89 -3.02
N GLY A 102 0.25 -4.93 -2.03
CA GLY A 102 0.53 -5.47 -0.70
C GLY A 102 0.92 -6.95 -0.75
N LEU A 103 0.19 -7.76 -1.52
CA LEU A 103 0.52 -9.18 -1.74
C LEU A 103 1.87 -9.34 -2.47
N GLY A 104 2.10 -8.54 -3.51
CA GLY A 104 3.37 -8.52 -4.24
C GLY A 104 4.55 -8.21 -3.31
N ALA A 105 4.39 -7.23 -2.40
CA ALA A 105 5.39 -6.91 -1.39
C ALA A 105 5.63 -8.07 -0.42
N ALA A 106 4.57 -8.72 0.05
CA ALA A 106 4.64 -9.86 0.97
C ALA A 106 5.39 -11.05 0.34
N ILE A 107 5.09 -11.35 -0.93
CA ILE A 107 5.75 -12.41 -1.70
C ILE A 107 7.24 -12.04 -1.90
N ALA A 108 7.54 -10.83 -2.35
CA ALA A 108 8.91 -10.38 -2.56
C ALA A 108 9.75 -10.44 -1.27
N LEU A 109 9.19 -10.00 -0.14
CA LEU A 109 9.86 -10.07 1.16
C LEU A 109 10.08 -11.53 1.59
N SER A 110 9.09 -12.40 1.42
CA SER A 110 9.20 -13.83 1.73
C SER A 110 10.27 -14.52 0.85
N MET A 111 10.37 -14.12 -0.41
CA MET A 111 11.40 -14.61 -1.33
C MET A 111 12.82 -14.30 -0.84
N THR A 112 13.04 -13.18 -0.13
CA THR A 112 14.35 -12.89 0.47
C THR A 112 14.81 -13.98 1.43
N LEU A 113 13.89 -14.58 2.21
CA LEU A 113 14.18 -15.71 3.09
C LEU A 113 14.33 -17.02 2.31
N ALA A 114 13.47 -17.26 1.33
CA ALA A 114 13.51 -18.49 0.54
C ALA A 114 14.86 -18.62 -0.18
N VAL A 115 15.33 -17.55 -0.81
CA VAL A 115 16.66 -17.45 -1.45
C VAL A 115 17.78 -17.68 -0.43
N ARG A 116 17.66 -17.10 0.78
CA ARG A 116 18.65 -17.29 1.86
C ARG A 116 18.66 -18.69 2.46
N ARG A 117 17.53 -19.39 2.53
CA ARG A 117 17.46 -20.74 3.12
C ARG A 117 17.77 -21.84 2.12
N SER A 118 17.44 -21.64 0.85
CA SER A 118 17.58 -22.67 -0.18
C SER A 118 19.04 -22.98 -0.55
N ARG A 119 19.53 -24.15 -0.11
CA ARG A 119 20.84 -24.69 -0.52
C ARG A 119 20.84 -25.05 -2.01
N SER A 120 19.76 -25.62 -2.53
CA SER A 120 19.65 -26.01 -3.94
C SER A 120 19.73 -24.81 -4.89
N LEU A 121 19.07 -23.70 -4.55
CA LEU A 121 19.10 -22.49 -5.35
C LEU A 121 20.51 -21.86 -5.37
N ARG A 122 21.19 -21.85 -4.22
CA ARG A 122 22.60 -21.41 -4.13
C ARG A 122 23.55 -22.26 -4.97
N LEU A 123 23.33 -23.57 -4.99
CA LEU A 123 24.16 -24.49 -5.79
C LEU A 123 23.89 -24.33 -7.29
N ARG A 124 22.63 -24.12 -7.70
CA ARG A 124 22.26 -23.99 -9.12
C ARG A 124 22.65 -22.64 -9.73
N VAL A 125 22.37 -21.55 -9.03
CA VAL A 125 22.51 -20.18 -9.57
C VAL A 125 23.85 -19.54 -9.19
N GLY A 126 24.52 -20.10 -8.18
CA GLY A 126 25.79 -19.61 -7.66
C GLY A 126 25.64 -18.49 -6.61
N PRO A 127 26.66 -18.28 -5.76
CA PRO A 127 26.64 -17.28 -4.69
C PRO A 127 26.37 -15.83 -5.15
N PRO A 128 27.03 -15.29 -6.19
CA PRO A 128 26.86 -13.88 -6.55
C PRO A 128 25.46 -13.59 -7.10
N ALA A 129 24.92 -14.49 -7.92
CA ALA A 129 23.57 -14.34 -8.46
C ALA A 129 22.50 -14.51 -7.37
N THR A 130 22.70 -15.43 -6.41
CA THR A 130 21.82 -15.56 -5.23
C THR A 130 21.78 -14.26 -4.42
N LEU A 131 22.94 -13.63 -4.20
CA LEU A 131 23.02 -12.34 -3.50
C LEU A 131 22.30 -11.23 -4.28
N GLY A 132 22.48 -11.20 -5.60
CA GLY A 132 21.76 -10.30 -6.51
C GLY A 132 20.23 -10.44 -6.39
N LEU A 133 19.73 -11.68 -6.48
CA LEU A 133 18.30 -11.99 -6.33
C LEU A 133 17.74 -11.57 -4.97
N HIS A 134 18.47 -11.84 -3.88
CA HIS A 134 18.07 -11.40 -2.54
C HIS A 134 17.94 -9.88 -2.45
N ARG A 135 18.88 -9.14 -3.05
CA ARG A 135 18.86 -7.67 -3.06
C ARG A 135 17.71 -7.11 -3.90
N ILE A 136 17.50 -7.66 -5.11
CA ILE A 136 16.39 -7.26 -5.99
C ILE A 136 15.06 -7.51 -5.27
N ALA A 137 14.87 -8.68 -4.67
CA ALA A 137 13.66 -9.01 -3.93
C ALA A 137 13.40 -8.03 -2.77
N GLY A 138 14.42 -7.66 -1.99
CA GLY A 138 14.27 -6.66 -0.92
C GLY A 138 13.89 -5.27 -1.42
N LEU A 139 14.46 -4.84 -2.55
CA LEU A 139 14.14 -3.56 -3.19
C LEU A 139 12.70 -3.54 -3.75
N VAL A 140 12.31 -4.60 -4.45
CA VAL A 140 10.94 -4.78 -4.96
C VAL A 140 9.93 -4.80 -3.82
N ALA A 141 10.25 -5.49 -2.71
CA ALA A 141 9.39 -5.50 -1.53
C ALA A 141 9.18 -4.09 -0.95
N CYS A 142 10.24 -3.28 -0.81
CA CYS A 142 10.11 -1.91 -0.34
C CYS A 142 9.30 -1.03 -1.30
N ALA A 143 9.53 -1.17 -2.61
CA ALA A 143 8.81 -0.42 -3.63
C ALA A 143 7.31 -0.74 -3.62
N ALA A 144 6.96 -2.03 -3.66
CA ALA A 144 5.57 -2.48 -3.65
C ALA A 144 4.86 -2.15 -2.34
N ALA A 145 5.52 -2.32 -1.18
CA ALA A 145 4.96 -1.95 0.13
C ALA A 145 4.75 -0.44 0.25
N GLY A 146 5.69 0.37 -0.25
CA GLY A 146 5.53 1.81 -0.32
C GLY A 146 4.32 2.20 -1.17
N ALA A 147 4.19 1.64 -2.38
CA ALA A 147 3.05 1.91 -3.26
C ALA A 147 1.72 1.49 -2.63
N HIS A 148 1.68 0.31 -2.00
CA HIS A 148 0.52 -0.17 -1.22
C HIS A 148 0.11 0.86 -0.15
N VAL A 149 1.04 1.27 0.71
CA VAL A 149 0.78 2.26 1.78
C VAL A 149 0.29 3.58 1.20
N ALA A 150 0.92 4.06 0.13
CA ALA A 150 0.57 5.33 -0.50
C ALA A 150 -0.85 5.33 -1.09
N LEU A 151 -1.28 4.20 -1.66
CA LEU A 151 -2.63 4.05 -2.21
C LEU A 151 -3.69 3.88 -1.11
N VAL A 152 -3.42 3.08 -0.08
CA VAL A 152 -4.33 2.85 1.05
C VAL A 152 -4.58 4.14 1.83
N ALA A 153 -3.58 5.01 1.97
CA ALA A 153 -3.70 6.26 2.71
C ALA A 153 -4.67 7.29 2.10
N GLY A 154 -5.29 7.01 0.95
CA GLY A 154 -6.26 7.91 0.32
C GLY A 154 -5.67 9.20 -0.26
N SER A 155 -4.33 9.30 -0.29
CA SER A 155 -3.50 10.36 -0.89
C SER A 155 -3.65 11.80 -0.37
N THR A 156 -2.66 12.24 0.40
CA THR A 156 -2.06 13.56 0.12
C THR A 156 -0.94 13.34 -0.90
N PHE A 157 -0.81 14.21 -1.90
CA PHE A 157 0.29 14.20 -2.88
C PHE A 157 1.66 14.03 -2.20
N THR A 158 1.82 14.68 -1.04
CA THR A 158 3.01 14.62 -0.18
C THR A 158 3.43 13.21 0.23
N ILE A 159 2.51 12.36 0.71
CA ILE A 159 2.83 10.99 1.13
C ILE A 159 3.31 10.17 -0.07
N VAL A 160 2.60 10.26 -1.20
CA VAL A 160 2.95 9.56 -2.44
C VAL A 160 4.34 9.99 -2.92
N SER A 161 4.62 11.30 -2.96
CA SER A 161 5.92 11.82 -3.40
C SER A 161 7.06 11.41 -2.47
N LEU A 162 6.87 11.43 -1.15
CA LEU A 162 7.89 11.02 -0.18
C LEU A 162 8.23 9.53 -0.28
N VAL A 163 7.21 8.69 -0.41
CA VAL A 163 7.42 7.24 -0.62
C VAL A 163 8.13 6.98 -1.94
N ALA A 164 7.65 7.57 -3.04
CA ALA A 164 8.24 7.38 -4.37
C ALA A 164 9.70 7.84 -4.40
N CYS A 165 9.99 9.01 -3.83
CA CYS A 165 11.35 9.54 -3.69
C CYS A 165 12.22 8.61 -2.84
N GLY A 166 11.72 8.17 -1.69
CA GLY A 166 12.45 7.28 -0.78
C GLY A 166 12.82 5.95 -1.45
N VAL A 167 11.87 5.33 -2.14
CA VAL A 167 12.09 4.10 -2.92
C VAL A 167 13.10 4.35 -4.03
N ALA A 168 12.96 5.41 -4.82
CA ALA A 168 13.90 5.73 -5.90
C ALA A 168 15.34 5.90 -5.38
N MET A 169 15.51 6.60 -4.25
CA MET A 169 16.83 6.76 -3.62
C MET A 169 17.40 5.43 -3.12
N LEU A 170 16.57 4.54 -2.57
CA LEU A 170 16.97 3.19 -2.18
C LEU A 170 17.36 2.33 -3.39
N LEU A 171 16.69 2.47 -4.53
CA LEU A 171 17.04 1.77 -5.76
C LEU A 171 18.39 2.26 -6.31
N VAL A 172 18.60 3.58 -6.34
CA VAL A 172 19.85 4.20 -6.81
C VAL A 172 21.03 3.85 -5.90
N ALA A 173 20.86 3.95 -4.57
CA ALA A 173 21.88 3.51 -3.60
C ALA A 173 22.03 1.97 -3.59
N GLY A 174 20.97 1.26 -3.93
CA GLY A 174 20.85 -0.18 -4.08
C GLY A 174 21.60 -0.74 -5.29
N ASN A 175 22.26 0.08 -6.11
CA ASN A 175 22.94 -0.40 -7.31
C ASN A 175 24.17 -1.25 -6.95
N PRO A 176 24.20 -2.57 -7.28
CA PRO A 176 25.45 -3.33 -7.28
C PRO A 176 26.25 -2.96 -8.54
N ALA A 177 27.49 -3.41 -8.66
CA ALA A 177 28.25 -3.29 -9.91
C ALA A 177 27.38 -3.68 -11.14
N GLU A 178 27.64 -3.01 -12.28
CA GLU A 178 26.83 -2.88 -13.52
C GLU A 178 26.03 -4.10 -14.01
N ARG A 179 26.38 -5.33 -13.62
CA ARG A 179 25.84 -6.58 -14.16
C ARG A 179 24.39 -6.90 -13.79
N HIS A 180 23.81 -6.31 -12.75
CA HIS A 180 22.43 -6.62 -12.33
C HIS A 180 21.43 -5.49 -12.53
N LEU A 181 21.89 -4.32 -12.99
CA LEU A 181 21.02 -3.18 -13.27
C LEU A 181 19.95 -3.50 -14.32
N PRO A 182 20.24 -4.19 -15.44
CA PRO A 182 19.21 -4.54 -16.42
C PRO A 182 18.13 -5.44 -15.82
N ALA A 183 18.51 -6.44 -15.01
CA ALA A 183 17.54 -7.33 -14.37
C ALA A 183 16.62 -6.58 -13.39
N LEU A 184 17.16 -5.64 -12.62
CA LEU A 184 16.36 -4.80 -11.74
C LEU A 184 15.39 -3.90 -12.54
N ILE A 185 15.88 -3.23 -13.59
CA ILE A 185 15.05 -2.37 -14.46
C ILE A 185 13.94 -3.19 -15.11
N VAL A 186 14.25 -4.36 -15.65
CA VAL A 186 13.25 -5.27 -16.23
C VAL A 186 12.24 -5.71 -15.18
N THR A 187 12.69 -6.11 -13.98
CA THR A 187 11.78 -6.56 -12.90
C THR A 187 10.84 -5.45 -12.47
N LEU A 188 11.37 -4.24 -12.25
CA LEU A 188 10.56 -3.08 -11.88
C LEU A 188 9.65 -2.64 -13.03
N GLY A 189 10.14 -2.66 -14.26
CA GLY A 189 9.36 -2.33 -15.45
C GLY A 189 8.20 -3.31 -15.65
N LEU A 190 8.43 -4.61 -15.49
CA LEU A 190 7.38 -5.63 -15.53
C LEU A 190 6.40 -5.47 -14.37
N GLY A 191 6.88 -5.20 -13.15
CA GLY A 191 6.01 -4.95 -11.99
C GLY A 191 5.12 -3.72 -12.17
N THR A 192 5.69 -2.60 -12.61
CA THR A 192 4.96 -1.38 -12.93
C THR A 192 4.00 -1.60 -14.10
N GLY A 193 4.43 -2.29 -15.15
CA GLY A 193 3.58 -2.65 -16.29
C GLY A 193 2.40 -3.52 -15.88
N ALA A 194 2.61 -4.51 -15.01
CA ALA A 194 1.55 -5.34 -14.45
C ALA A 194 0.59 -4.52 -13.58
N ALA A 195 1.10 -3.64 -12.71
CA ALA A 195 0.26 -2.75 -11.91
C ALA A 195 -0.57 -1.80 -12.79
N ALA A 196 0.03 -1.22 -13.84
CA ALA A 196 -0.68 -0.39 -14.80
C ALA A 196 -1.73 -1.18 -15.59
N ALA A 197 -1.42 -2.42 -16.00
CA ALA A 197 -2.38 -3.30 -16.66
C ALA A 197 -3.55 -3.69 -15.74
N LEU A 198 -3.31 -3.87 -14.44
CA LEU A 198 -4.37 -4.09 -13.45
C LEU A 198 -5.20 -2.82 -13.18
N ALA A 199 -4.59 -1.64 -13.27
CA ALA A 199 -5.26 -0.36 -13.01
C ALA A 199 -6.05 0.17 -14.22
N ALA A 200 -5.58 -0.07 -15.44
CA ALA A 200 -6.10 0.55 -16.67
C ALA A 200 -6.32 -0.43 -17.84
N GLY A 201 -5.91 -1.69 -17.74
CA GLY A 201 -6.04 -2.68 -18.81
C GLY A 201 -7.39 -3.40 -18.84
N PRO A 202 -7.54 -4.44 -19.68
CA PRO A 202 -8.79 -5.22 -19.80
C PRO A 202 -9.24 -5.82 -18.46
N LEU A 203 -8.29 -6.26 -17.62
CA LEU A 203 -8.59 -6.75 -16.28
C LEU A 203 -9.22 -5.67 -15.39
N ALA A 204 -8.76 -4.42 -15.50
CA ALA A 204 -9.37 -3.30 -14.81
C ALA A 204 -10.82 -3.12 -15.25
N GLN A 205 -11.10 -3.21 -16.55
CA GLN A 205 -12.47 -3.08 -17.07
C GLN A 205 -13.37 -4.22 -16.61
N THR A 206 -12.89 -5.47 -16.62
CA THR A 206 -13.64 -6.62 -16.08
C THR A 206 -13.96 -6.43 -14.59
N ARG A 207 -12.98 -5.99 -13.80
CA ARG A 207 -13.17 -5.67 -12.37
C ARG A 207 -14.21 -4.57 -12.16
N LEU A 208 -14.05 -3.44 -12.85
CA LEU A 208 -14.96 -2.29 -12.71
C LEU A 208 -16.37 -2.64 -13.18
N ALA A 209 -16.50 -3.48 -14.22
CA ALA A 209 -17.80 -4.02 -14.63
C ALA A 209 -18.42 -4.91 -13.55
N GLY A 210 -17.62 -5.76 -12.89
CA GLY A 210 -18.05 -6.56 -11.74
C GLY A 210 -18.56 -5.70 -10.59
N LEU A 211 -17.87 -4.61 -10.25
CA LEU A 211 -18.30 -3.67 -9.21
C LEU A 211 -19.60 -2.94 -9.57
N ARG A 212 -19.78 -2.59 -10.86
CA ARG A 212 -21.03 -2.01 -11.37
C ARG A 212 -22.22 -2.95 -11.19
N ALA A 213 -22.00 -4.25 -11.40
CA ALA A 213 -23.03 -5.28 -11.31
C ALA A 213 -23.25 -5.83 -9.88
N SER A 214 -22.27 -5.66 -8.98
CA SER A 214 -22.36 -6.17 -7.61
C SER A 214 -23.54 -5.56 -6.86
N PRO A 215 -24.24 -6.26 -5.95
CA PRO A 215 -25.27 -5.65 -5.12
C PRO A 215 -24.75 -4.43 -4.36
N VAL A 216 -25.60 -3.44 -4.13
CA VAL A 216 -25.25 -2.33 -3.23
C VAL A 216 -25.27 -2.89 -1.82
N ASP A 217 -24.12 -2.90 -1.17
CA ASP A 217 -24.09 -3.12 0.27
C ASP A 217 -24.63 -1.87 0.94
N HIS A 218 -25.67 -2.03 1.76
CA HIS A 218 -26.34 -0.91 2.39
C HIS A 218 -25.59 -0.57 3.68
N ALA A 219 -24.60 0.31 3.57
CA ALA A 219 -24.11 1.02 4.74
C ALA A 219 -25.31 1.75 5.38
N GLY A 220 -25.58 1.49 6.66
CA GLY A 220 -26.64 2.17 7.38
C GLY A 220 -26.38 3.68 7.38
N PHE A 221 -27.22 4.46 6.67
CA PHE A 221 -27.10 5.92 6.62
C PHE A 221 -28.30 6.58 7.29
N SER A 222 -28.05 7.23 8.42
CA SER A 222 -29.05 7.97 9.19
C SER A 222 -28.98 9.46 8.88
N HIS A 223 -30.01 10.01 8.22
CA HIS A 223 -30.11 11.45 8.00
C HIS A 223 -30.21 12.24 9.31
N GLY A 224 -30.78 11.63 10.36
CA GLY A 224 -30.92 12.28 11.68
C GLY A 224 -29.56 12.61 12.31
N ASP A 225 -28.58 11.73 12.14
CA ASP A 225 -27.21 11.95 12.65
C ASP A 225 -26.43 13.00 11.83
N HIS A 226 -26.93 13.39 10.66
CA HIS A 226 -26.30 14.35 9.75
C HIS A 226 -27.10 15.66 9.61
N GLY A 227 -28.10 15.90 10.48
CA GLY A 227 -29.00 17.06 10.36
C GLY A 227 -28.31 18.43 10.47
N SER A 228 -27.08 18.49 10.98
CA SER A 228 -26.26 19.71 11.02
C SER A 228 -25.47 19.97 9.74
N ILE A 229 -25.45 19.02 8.80
CA ILE A 229 -24.75 19.15 7.51
C ILE A 229 -25.74 19.64 6.46
N ALA A 230 -25.35 20.64 5.67
CA ALA A 230 -26.19 21.13 4.59
C ALA A 230 -26.48 20.03 3.58
N CYS A 231 -27.74 19.89 3.13
CA CYS A 231 -28.13 18.83 2.20
C CYS A 231 -27.26 18.81 0.95
N THR A 232 -26.89 19.99 0.43
CA THR A 232 -26.07 20.17 -0.78
C THR A 232 -24.61 19.76 -0.62
N THR A 233 -24.13 19.58 0.62
CA THR A 233 -22.79 19.02 0.88
C THR A 233 -22.68 17.59 0.36
N CYS A 234 -23.74 16.79 0.53
CA CYS A 234 -23.80 15.41 0.03
C CYS A 234 -24.58 15.31 -1.28
N HIS A 235 -25.74 15.97 -1.36
CA HIS A 235 -26.60 16.01 -2.53
C HIS A 235 -26.18 17.13 -3.48
N HIS A 236 -24.99 17.01 -4.06
CA HIS A 236 -24.51 17.95 -5.07
C HIS A 236 -25.45 18.03 -6.30
N ASN A 237 -26.21 16.96 -6.55
CA ASN A 237 -27.25 16.89 -7.57
C ASN A 237 -28.38 17.92 -7.40
N PHE A 238 -28.59 18.45 -6.20
CA PHE A 238 -29.54 19.56 -5.98
C PHE A 238 -29.02 20.90 -6.48
N VAL A 239 -27.70 21.03 -6.64
CA VAL A 239 -27.06 22.26 -7.11
C VAL A 239 -26.81 22.20 -8.62
N ASP A 240 -26.28 21.07 -9.11
CA ASP A 240 -25.86 20.94 -10.51
C ASP A 240 -26.94 20.35 -11.44
N GLY A 241 -28.06 19.87 -10.90
CA GLY A 241 -29.16 19.30 -11.68
C GLY A 241 -28.88 17.93 -12.30
N SER A 242 -27.82 17.23 -11.87
CA SER A 242 -27.37 15.96 -12.45
C SER A 242 -28.33 14.77 -12.25
N GLY A 243 -29.39 14.91 -11.44
CA GLY A 243 -30.48 13.93 -11.39
C GLY A 243 -31.22 13.85 -10.06
N LYS A 244 -32.16 12.88 -9.98
CA LYS A 244 -32.93 12.54 -8.76
C LYS A 244 -32.70 11.10 -8.28
N GLU A 245 -31.77 10.38 -8.89
CA GLU A 245 -31.50 8.99 -8.54
C GLU A 245 -30.71 8.86 -7.23
N ASN A 246 -30.69 7.66 -6.65
CA ASN A 246 -29.84 7.36 -5.50
C ASN A 246 -28.36 7.53 -5.87
N CYS A 247 -27.59 8.15 -4.98
CA CYS A 247 -26.19 8.48 -5.19
C CYS A 247 -25.35 7.24 -5.56
N ILE A 248 -25.52 6.11 -4.87
CA ILE A 248 -24.77 4.88 -5.14
C ILE A 248 -25.12 4.35 -6.54
N THR A 249 -26.40 4.37 -6.93
CA THR A 249 -26.82 3.93 -8.27
C THR A 249 -26.17 4.78 -9.37
N CYS A 250 -26.19 6.10 -9.21
CA CYS A 250 -25.52 7.03 -10.13
C CYS A 250 -24.02 6.73 -10.21
N HIS A 251 -23.32 6.77 -9.08
CA HIS A 251 -21.86 6.67 -9.02
C HIS A 251 -21.34 5.27 -9.36
N LYS A 252 -22.14 4.21 -9.16
CA LYS A 252 -21.83 2.89 -9.72
C LYS A 252 -21.76 2.96 -11.23
N ARG A 253 -22.77 3.51 -11.91
CA ARG A 253 -22.76 3.64 -13.38
C ARG A 253 -21.55 4.45 -13.87
N LEU A 254 -21.10 5.44 -13.08
CA LEU A 254 -19.92 6.26 -13.35
C LEU A 254 -18.58 5.58 -13.01
N THR A 255 -18.57 4.37 -12.44
CA THR A 255 -17.36 3.60 -12.14
C THR A 255 -16.71 3.05 -13.43
N ILE A 256 -16.07 3.94 -14.18
CA ILE A 256 -15.38 3.66 -15.45
C ILE A 256 -13.86 3.63 -15.33
N SER A 257 -13.33 4.05 -14.18
CA SER A 257 -11.90 4.08 -13.86
C SER A 257 -11.66 3.85 -12.36
N GLU A 258 -10.43 3.53 -11.97
CA GLU A 258 -10.04 3.35 -10.56
C GLU A 258 -10.26 4.60 -9.68
N PRO A 259 -9.96 5.84 -10.14
CA PRO A 259 -10.28 7.02 -9.35
C PRO A 259 -11.78 7.24 -9.15
N MET A 260 -12.62 6.77 -10.09
CA MET A 260 -14.08 6.90 -10.05
C MET A 260 -14.79 5.69 -9.43
N ARG A 261 -14.05 4.81 -8.76
CA ARG A 261 -14.61 3.61 -8.14
C ARG A 261 -15.54 4.02 -7.00
N VAL A 262 -16.79 3.54 -7.03
CA VAL A 262 -17.82 3.96 -6.07
C VAL A 262 -17.38 3.80 -4.60
N ASP A 263 -16.85 2.64 -4.21
CA ASP A 263 -16.38 2.38 -2.84
C ASP A 263 -15.28 3.36 -2.44
N ARG A 264 -14.33 3.64 -3.34
CA ARG A 264 -13.25 4.59 -3.07
C ARG A 264 -13.78 6.01 -2.90
N MET A 265 -14.70 6.44 -3.77
CA MET A 265 -15.28 7.79 -3.71
C MET A 265 -16.04 8.00 -2.40
N PHE A 266 -16.91 7.05 -2.03
CA PHE A 266 -17.70 7.17 -0.79
C PHE A 266 -16.86 6.99 0.46
N HIS A 267 -15.90 6.05 0.49
CA HIS A 267 -14.97 5.93 1.62
C HIS A 267 -14.11 7.19 1.78
N ALA A 268 -13.62 7.78 0.69
CA ALA A 268 -12.89 9.04 0.77
C ALA A 268 -13.78 10.19 1.26
N PHE A 269 -14.98 10.34 0.70
CA PHE A 269 -15.89 11.42 1.06
C PHE A 269 -16.39 11.31 2.50
N CYS A 270 -16.99 10.18 2.87
CA CYS A 270 -17.51 9.95 4.22
C CYS A 270 -16.38 9.89 5.24
N GLY A 271 -15.31 9.16 4.93
CA GLY A 271 -14.19 8.94 5.84
C GLY A 271 -13.33 10.18 6.07
N GLU A 272 -13.20 11.11 5.10
CA GLU A 272 -12.52 12.39 5.34
C GLU A 272 -13.32 13.26 6.30
N CYS A 273 -14.62 13.48 6.04
CA CYS A 273 -15.48 14.26 6.93
C CYS A 273 -15.45 13.69 8.36
N HIS A 274 -15.58 12.37 8.51
CA HIS A 274 -15.53 11.74 9.82
C HIS A 274 -14.15 11.87 10.51
N ARG A 275 -13.05 11.82 9.76
CA ARG A 275 -11.69 12.04 10.28
C ARG A 275 -11.48 13.49 10.71
N GLU A 276 -11.99 14.46 9.97
CA GLU A 276 -11.92 15.88 10.32
C GLU A 276 -12.69 16.17 11.62
N GLU A 277 -13.92 15.64 11.74
CA GLU A 277 -14.73 15.73 12.95
C GLU A 277 -14.00 15.11 14.16
N LYS A 278 -13.41 13.91 13.97
CA LYS A 278 -12.62 13.23 15.02
C LYS A 278 -11.38 14.02 15.42
N ALA A 279 -10.64 14.56 14.46
CA ALA A 279 -9.45 15.37 14.70
C ALA A 279 -9.78 16.65 15.47
N ALA A 280 -10.99 17.19 15.26
CA ALA A 280 -11.50 18.33 16.01
C ALA A 280 -12.12 17.96 17.38
N GLY A 281 -12.08 16.69 17.78
CA GLY A 281 -12.61 16.22 19.06
C GLY A 281 -14.15 16.21 19.12
N ARG A 282 -14.84 16.21 17.97
CA ARG A 282 -16.30 16.17 17.89
C ARG A 282 -16.81 14.74 17.78
N LYS A 283 -18.11 14.55 18.07
CA LYS A 283 -18.80 13.27 17.82
C LYS A 283 -18.78 13.03 16.31
N THR A 284 -18.32 11.84 15.92
CA THR A 284 -18.18 11.46 14.52
C THR A 284 -18.76 10.07 14.27
N GLY A 285 -19.01 9.74 13.01
CA GLY A 285 -19.35 8.38 12.58
C GLY A 285 -18.13 7.46 12.46
N PRO A 286 -18.32 6.24 11.92
CA PRO A 286 -17.24 5.27 11.71
C PRO A 286 -16.22 5.78 10.68
N ILE A 287 -14.92 5.51 10.89
CA ILE A 287 -13.86 5.93 9.96
C ILE A 287 -13.25 4.73 9.24
N ASP A 288 -13.01 3.63 9.94
CA ASP A 288 -12.28 2.48 9.37
C ASP A 288 -13.11 1.19 9.27
N HIS A 289 -14.40 1.20 9.63
CA HIS A 289 -15.27 0.04 9.48
C HIS A 289 -16.08 0.10 8.17
N CYS A 290 -15.93 -0.91 7.32
CA CYS A 290 -16.69 -1.02 6.06
C CYS A 290 -18.17 -1.40 6.28
N MET A 291 -18.58 -1.80 7.48
CA MET A 291 -19.89 -2.39 7.79
C MET A 291 -20.83 -1.50 8.65
N GLY A 292 -20.44 -0.24 8.92
CA GLY A 292 -21.25 0.72 9.69
C GLY A 292 -20.71 1.05 11.08
#